data_AF-A0A419GPK4-F1
#
_entry.id   AF-A0A419GPK4-F1
#
_cell.length_a   1.000
_cell.length_b   1.000
_cell.length_c   1.000
_cell.angle_alpha   90.00
_cell.angle_beta   90.00
_cell.angle_gamma   90.00
#
_symmetry.space_group_name_H-M   'P 1'
#
loop_
_entity.id
_entity.type
_entity.pdbx_description
1 polymer ?
#
loop_
_entity_poly.entity_id
_entity_poly.type
_entity_poly.pdbx_seq_one_letter_code
_entity_poly.pdbx_strand_id
1 'polypeptide(L)'
;MKKQTIILVAAALLLASALLSGCGKETEKADGLIREANDIIAGFQPKLVEVEALLSDARDQAEARSADAAARLEEAQTLTAGIEEGISDAKGKIDEAAGLNIEEQKRSYLEAKSRSLDIMLELNATMSELAALLLADPAAQSPDTLKRWAELVETMNQQSQELAAAEAEAGKIVGGNGE
;
A
#
# COMPACT_ATOMS: atom_id res chain seq x y z
N MET A 1 19.33 -8.18 -20.99
CA MET A 1 18.00 -7.54 -20.83
C MET A 1 18.18 -6.24 -20.05
N LYS A 2 17.41 -5.18 -20.33
CA LYS A 2 17.45 -3.98 -19.49
C LYS A 2 16.83 -4.33 -18.13
N LYS A 3 17.52 -4.02 -17.02
CA LYS A 3 16.94 -4.10 -15.68
C LYS A 3 15.70 -3.20 -15.63
N GLN A 4 14.50 -3.77 -15.73
CA GLN A 4 13.27 -3.06 -15.39
C GLN A 4 13.21 -2.97 -13.88
N THR A 5 13.61 -1.84 -13.31
CA THR A 5 13.51 -1.58 -11.87
C THR A 5 12.03 -1.60 -11.48
N ILE A 6 11.66 -2.41 -10.50
CA ILE A 6 10.38 -2.24 -9.79
C ILE A 6 10.57 -0.96 -8.99
N ILE A 7 9.85 0.10 -9.33
CA ILE A 7 9.85 1.35 -8.56
C ILE A 7 8.47 1.41 -7.92
N LEU A 8 8.38 1.05 -6.65
CA LEU A 8 7.19 1.31 -5.86
C LEU A 8 7.23 2.78 -5.42
N VAL A 9 6.24 3.56 -5.86
CA VAL A 9 6.04 4.88 -5.24
C VAL A 9 5.41 4.63 -3.88
N ALA A 10 6.23 4.69 -2.82
CA ALA A 10 5.72 4.78 -1.47
C ALA A 10 4.99 6.13 -1.29
N ALA A 11 3.67 6.14 -1.50
CA ALA A 11 2.85 7.29 -1.17
C ALA A 11 2.85 7.46 0.35
N ALA A 12 3.12 8.67 0.84
CA ALA A 12 3.02 8.98 2.26
C ALA A 12 1.53 9.05 2.65
N LEU A 13 1.03 7.99 3.30
CA LEU A 13 -0.39 7.77 3.54
C LEU A 13 -0.95 8.40 4.81
N LEU A 14 -0.17 9.26 5.45
CA LEU A 14 -0.54 9.83 6.73
C LEU A 14 -1.88 10.58 6.62
N LEU A 15 -2.77 10.28 7.56
CA LEU A 15 -4.07 10.91 7.68
C LEU A 15 -3.91 12.24 8.43
N ALA A 16 -4.48 13.30 7.86
CA ALA A 16 -4.53 14.63 8.45
C ALA A 16 -5.64 14.70 9.51
N SER A 17 -5.33 14.28 10.74
CA SER A 17 -6.25 14.39 11.88
C SER A 17 -6.48 15.83 12.34
N ALA A 18 -5.50 16.72 12.17
CA ALA A 18 -5.54 18.09 12.72
C ALA A 18 -6.29 19.12 11.86
N LEU A 19 -6.59 18.84 10.59
CA LEU A 19 -7.07 19.85 9.65
C LEU A 19 -8.61 19.96 9.56
N LEU A 20 -9.33 19.06 10.24
CA LEU A 20 -10.81 18.96 10.18
C LEU A 20 -11.39 18.87 11.60
N SER A 21 -11.02 19.85 12.46
CA SER A 21 -11.45 19.92 13.85
C SER A 21 -12.93 20.34 13.96
N GLY A 22 -13.81 19.37 14.21
CA GLY A 22 -15.21 19.59 14.57
C GLY A 22 -15.44 19.47 16.08
N CYS A 23 -16.51 20.08 16.60
CA CYS A 23 -16.88 20.00 18.01
C CYS A 23 -17.89 18.85 18.25
N GLY A 24 -17.51 17.82 19.01
CA GLY A 24 -18.47 16.78 19.43
C GLY A 24 -17.82 15.44 19.82
N LYS A 25 -18.53 14.64 20.62
CA LYS A 25 -18.07 13.31 21.08
C LYS A 25 -17.81 12.32 19.93
N GLU A 26 -18.60 12.40 18.87
CA GLU A 26 -18.41 11.57 17.67
C GLU A 26 -17.16 12.01 16.89
N THR A 27 -16.88 13.31 16.83
CA THR A 27 -15.63 13.82 16.24
C THR A 27 -14.40 13.38 17.02
N GLU A 28 -14.45 13.42 18.36
CA GLU A 28 -13.38 12.89 19.22
C GLU A 28 -13.16 11.39 19.01
N LYS A 29 -14.25 10.61 18.86
CA LYS A 29 -14.16 9.18 18.54
C LYS A 29 -13.52 8.97 17.16
N ALA A 30 -13.95 9.72 16.14
CA ALA A 30 -13.35 9.68 14.81
C ALA A 30 -11.85 9.99 14.86
N ASP A 31 -11.43 11.01 15.64
CA ASP A 31 -10.01 11.35 15.81
C ASP A 31 -9.21 10.26 16.52
N GLY A 32 -9.84 9.53 17.46
CA GLY A 32 -9.27 8.33 18.07
C GLY A 32 -8.98 7.26 17.01
N LEU A 33 -9.98 6.90 16.22
CA LEU A 33 -9.87 5.89 15.15
C LEU A 33 -8.83 6.29 14.09
N ILE A 34 -8.79 7.56 13.69
CA ILE A 34 -7.80 8.09 12.75
C ILE A 34 -6.38 7.97 13.31
N ARG A 35 -6.19 8.23 14.62
CA ARG A 35 -4.89 8.07 15.27
C ARG A 35 -4.45 6.61 15.28
N GLU A 36 -5.34 5.70 15.65
CA GLU A 36 -5.04 4.27 15.62
C GLU A 36 -4.72 3.79 14.18
N ALA A 37 -5.47 4.24 13.17
CA ALA A 37 -5.16 3.95 11.77
C ALA A 37 -3.77 4.49 11.36
N ASN A 38 -3.41 5.71 11.78
CA ASN A 38 -2.07 6.27 11.54
C ASN A 38 -0.97 5.46 12.22
N ASP A 39 -1.17 4.98 13.44
CA ASP A 39 -0.19 4.16 14.16
C ASP A 39 0.03 2.83 13.43
N ILE A 40 -1.04 2.22 12.90
CA ILE A 40 -0.95 1.01 12.07
C ILE A 40 -0.21 1.28 10.76
N ILE A 41 -0.56 2.36 10.05
CA ILE A 41 0.09 2.79 8.81
C ILE A 41 1.58 3.00 9.02
N ALA A 42 1.96 3.68 10.09
CA ALA A 42 3.36 3.88 10.46
C ALA A 42 4.09 2.56 10.72
N GLY A 43 3.39 1.55 11.24
CA GLY A 43 3.94 0.22 11.51
C GLY A 43 4.23 -0.62 10.27
N PHE A 44 3.42 -0.50 9.20
CA PHE A 44 3.62 -1.28 7.97
C PHE A 44 4.41 -0.57 6.87
N GLN A 45 4.52 0.77 6.89
CA GLN A 45 5.37 1.53 5.96
C GLN A 45 6.81 1.01 5.80
N PRO A 46 7.58 0.73 6.88
CA PRO A 46 8.93 0.18 6.73
C PRO A 46 8.93 -1.21 6.07
N LYS A 47 7.89 -2.01 6.29
CA LYS A 47 7.76 -3.35 5.71
C LYS A 47 7.52 -3.28 4.20
N LEU A 48 6.80 -2.26 3.70
CA LEU A 48 6.61 -2.05 2.26
C LEU A 48 7.96 -1.81 1.55
N VAL A 49 8.82 -0.99 2.14
CA VAL A 49 10.17 -0.72 1.64
C VAL A 49 11.03 -1.99 1.68
N GLU A 50 10.89 -2.79 2.74
CA GLU A 50 11.59 -4.06 2.88
C GLU A 50 11.14 -5.10 1.84
N VAL A 51 9.84 -5.23 1.57
CA VAL A 51 9.30 -6.07 0.50
C VAL A 51 9.86 -5.66 -0.86
N GLU A 52 9.88 -4.36 -1.17
CA GLU A 52 10.46 -3.85 -2.42
C GLU A 52 11.94 -4.25 -2.55
N ALA A 53 12.72 -4.07 -1.48
CA ALA A 53 14.12 -4.43 -1.44
C ALA A 53 14.32 -5.94 -1.65
N LEU A 54 13.53 -6.78 -0.97
CA LEU A 54 13.59 -8.24 -1.09
C LEU A 54 13.23 -8.72 -2.51
N LEU A 55 12.17 -8.16 -3.12
CA LEU A 55 11.77 -8.48 -4.49
C LEU A 55 12.83 -8.07 -5.51
N SER A 56 13.44 -6.89 -5.31
CA SER A 56 14.52 -6.38 -6.17
C SER A 56 15.79 -7.23 -6.04
N ASP A 57 16.19 -7.57 -4.81
CA ASP A 57 17.38 -8.38 -4.51
C ASP A 57 17.21 -9.83 -4.97
N ALA A 58 16.05 -10.45 -4.70
CA ALA A 58 15.72 -11.78 -5.19
C ALA A 58 15.80 -11.86 -6.72
N ARG A 59 15.37 -10.81 -7.42
CA ARG A 59 15.46 -10.71 -8.88
C ARG A 59 16.88 -10.50 -9.39
N ASP A 60 17.75 -9.82 -8.64
CA ASP A 60 19.17 -9.72 -9.00
C ASP A 60 19.93 -11.04 -8.71
N GLN A 61 19.51 -11.80 -7.71
CA GLN A 61 20.11 -13.09 -7.32
C GLN A 61 19.52 -14.31 -8.04
N ALA A 62 18.34 -14.16 -8.62
CA ALA A 62 17.67 -15.08 -9.54
C ALA A 62 18.62 -15.68 -10.60
N GLU A 63 19.44 -14.82 -11.22
CA GLU A 63 20.42 -15.21 -12.22
C GLU A 63 21.51 -16.14 -11.65
N ALA A 64 21.75 -16.10 -10.34
CA ALA A 64 22.75 -16.90 -9.62
C ALA A 64 22.21 -18.22 -9.03
N ARG A 65 20.89 -18.49 -9.11
CA ARG A 65 20.23 -19.72 -8.61
C ARG A 65 20.56 -20.06 -7.14
N SER A 66 20.54 -19.07 -6.25
CA SER A 66 20.85 -19.29 -4.82
C SER A 66 19.62 -19.73 -4.02
N ALA A 67 19.81 -20.61 -3.03
CA ALA A 67 18.80 -20.92 -2.01
C ALA A 67 18.39 -19.64 -1.23
N ASP A 68 19.31 -18.67 -1.14
CA ASP A 68 19.08 -17.40 -0.48
C ASP A 68 18.07 -16.51 -1.22
N ALA A 69 17.83 -16.71 -2.53
CA ALA A 69 16.78 -16.01 -3.26
C ALA A 69 15.38 -16.52 -2.85
N ALA A 70 15.22 -17.83 -2.66
CA ALA A 70 13.95 -18.43 -2.22
C ALA A 70 13.58 -17.96 -0.80
N ALA A 71 14.53 -17.99 0.14
CA ALA A 71 14.29 -17.53 1.52
C ALA A 71 13.83 -16.06 1.58
N ARG A 72 14.43 -15.18 0.77
CA ARG A 72 14.02 -13.76 0.67
C ARG A 72 12.61 -13.59 0.11
N LEU A 73 12.22 -14.41 -0.84
CA LEU A 73 10.88 -14.36 -1.42
C LEU A 73 9.82 -14.90 -0.44
N GLU A 74 10.14 -15.92 0.36
CA GLU A 74 9.29 -16.39 1.46
C GLU A 74 9.14 -15.31 2.55
N GLU A 75 10.22 -14.58 2.85
CA GLU A 75 10.20 -13.42 3.73
C GLU A 75 9.32 -12.30 3.17
N ALA A 76 9.46 -11.99 1.87
CA ALA A 76 8.61 -11.02 1.19
C ALA A 76 7.12 -11.43 1.26
N GLN A 77 6.79 -12.72 1.06
CA GLN A 77 5.41 -13.21 1.23
C GLN A 77 4.89 -12.99 2.65
N THR A 78 5.70 -13.33 3.66
CA THR A 78 5.34 -13.14 5.07
C THR A 78 5.09 -11.67 5.39
N LEU A 79 5.95 -10.77 4.88
CA LEU A 79 5.78 -9.33 5.05
C LEU A 79 4.53 -8.83 4.32
N THR A 80 4.27 -9.25 3.07
CA THR A 80 3.04 -8.86 2.34
C THR A 80 1.76 -9.29 3.07
N ALA A 81 1.73 -10.47 3.69
CA ALA A 81 0.59 -10.90 4.50
C ALA A 81 0.39 -10.02 5.75
N GLY A 82 1.47 -9.67 6.45
CA GLY A 82 1.40 -8.76 7.59
C GLY A 82 1.05 -7.31 7.20
N ILE A 83 1.41 -6.88 5.99
CA ILE A 83 1.02 -5.58 5.43
C ILE A 83 -0.47 -5.59 5.08
N GLU A 84 -0.98 -6.67 4.49
CA GLU A 84 -2.41 -6.84 4.18
C GLU A 84 -3.29 -6.70 5.43
N GLU A 85 -2.91 -7.38 6.51
CA GLU A 85 -3.60 -7.29 7.80
C GLU A 85 -3.60 -5.84 8.33
N GLY A 86 -2.44 -5.17 8.28
CA GLY A 86 -2.31 -3.78 8.70
C GLY A 86 -3.15 -2.80 7.87
N ILE A 87 -3.14 -2.93 6.54
CA ILE A 87 -3.94 -2.08 5.65
C ILE A 87 -5.43 -2.31 5.91
N SER A 88 -5.85 -3.57 6.06
CA SER A 88 -7.26 -3.93 6.32
C SER A 88 -7.76 -3.38 7.65
N ASP A 89 -6.93 -3.46 8.70
CA ASP A 89 -7.28 -2.94 10.02
C ASP A 89 -7.33 -1.40 10.03
N ALA A 90 -6.36 -0.73 9.40
CA ALA A 90 -6.38 0.72 9.23
C ALA A 90 -7.63 1.17 8.44
N LYS A 91 -7.99 0.45 7.37
CA LYS A 91 -9.17 0.73 6.57
C LYS A 91 -10.45 0.58 7.39
N GLY A 92 -10.58 -0.50 8.14
CA GLY A 92 -11.73 -0.73 9.02
C GLY A 92 -11.95 0.42 10.01
N LYS A 93 -10.87 0.96 10.58
CA LYS A 93 -10.92 2.13 11.47
C LYS A 93 -11.35 3.41 10.75
N ILE A 94 -10.86 3.64 9.53
CA ILE A 94 -11.27 4.79 8.71
C ILE A 94 -12.74 4.70 8.31
N ASP A 95 -13.20 3.52 7.90
CA ASP A 95 -14.60 3.27 7.53
C ASP A 95 -15.52 3.48 8.73
N GLU A 96 -15.14 2.99 9.91
CA GLU A 96 -15.88 3.24 11.15
C GLU A 96 -15.93 4.75 11.45
N ALA A 97 -14.81 5.46 11.32
CA ALA A 97 -14.75 6.90 11.55
C ALA A 97 -15.63 7.69 10.58
N ALA A 98 -15.65 7.31 9.29
CA ALA A 98 -16.50 7.93 8.26
C ALA A 98 -18.01 7.68 8.51
N GLY A 99 -18.35 6.54 9.11
CA GLY A 99 -19.72 6.18 9.49
C GLY A 99 -20.28 6.93 10.71
N LEU A 100 -19.46 7.71 11.42
CA LEU A 100 -19.91 8.53 12.53
C LEU A 100 -20.64 9.79 12.04
N ASN A 101 -21.45 10.39 12.91
CA ASN A 101 -22.06 11.68 12.62
C ASN A 101 -21.06 12.83 12.89
N ILE A 102 -20.19 13.01 11.90
CA ILE A 102 -19.16 14.05 11.79
C ILE A 102 -19.47 15.00 10.63
N GLU A 103 -18.70 16.09 10.54
CA GLU A 103 -18.78 17.06 9.44
C GLU A 103 -18.56 16.38 8.07
N GLU A 104 -19.34 16.82 7.08
CA GLU A 104 -19.34 16.22 5.73
C GLU A 104 -17.94 16.25 5.10
N GLN A 105 -17.22 17.36 5.22
CA GLN A 105 -15.86 17.47 4.69
C GLN A 105 -14.91 16.42 5.29
N LYS A 106 -15.04 16.15 6.59
CA LYS A 106 -14.26 15.11 7.29
C LYS A 106 -14.66 13.71 6.81
N ARG A 107 -15.95 13.45 6.63
CA ARG A 107 -16.44 12.20 6.06
C ARG A 107 -15.89 11.99 4.64
N SER A 108 -16.02 12.95 3.74
CA SER A 108 -15.52 12.84 2.37
C SER A 108 -14.01 12.61 2.32
N TYR A 109 -13.25 13.26 3.21
CA TYR A 109 -11.81 13.02 3.34
C TYR A 109 -11.50 11.57 3.74
N LEU A 110 -12.20 11.04 4.74
CA LEU A 110 -12.02 9.67 5.21
C LEU A 110 -12.45 8.64 4.15
N GLU A 111 -13.52 8.89 3.42
CA GLU A 111 -13.95 8.05 2.28
C GLU A 111 -12.91 8.05 1.16
N ALA A 112 -12.30 9.21 0.84
CA ALA A 112 -11.20 9.28 -0.12
C ALA A 112 -9.98 8.48 0.36
N LYS A 113 -9.64 8.56 1.65
CA LYS A 113 -8.54 7.78 2.25
C LYS A 113 -8.83 6.28 2.32
N SER A 114 -10.09 5.90 2.53
CA SER A 114 -10.53 4.51 2.48
C SER A 114 -10.29 3.92 1.09
N ARG A 115 -10.61 4.67 0.02
CA ARG A 115 -10.30 4.27 -1.37
C ARG A 115 -8.80 4.12 -1.63
N SER A 116 -7.96 5.00 -1.07
CA SER A 116 -6.49 4.82 -1.14
C SER A 116 -6.03 3.51 -0.49
N LEU A 117 -6.67 3.09 0.60
CA LEU A 117 -6.37 1.82 1.26
C LEU A 117 -6.82 0.60 0.45
N ASP A 118 -7.93 0.70 -0.29
CA ASP A 118 -8.33 -0.35 -1.25
C ASP A 118 -7.26 -0.54 -2.33
N ILE A 119 -6.80 0.56 -2.96
CA ILE A 119 -5.75 0.48 -4.00
C ILE A 119 -4.45 -0.12 -3.45
N MET A 120 -4.12 0.18 -2.19
CA MET A 120 -2.98 -0.43 -1.52
C MET A 120 -3.12 -1.93 -1.27
N LEU A 121 -4.33 -2.41 -0.90
CA LEU A 121 -4.58 -3.84 -0.78
C LEU A 121 -4.34 -4.53 -2.12
N GLU A 122 -4.81 -3.93 -3.21
CA GLU A 122 -4.60 -4.47 -4.56
C GLU A 122 -3.11 -4.46 -4.94
N LEU A 123 -2.38 -3.39 -4.63
CA LEU A 123 -0.94 -3.31 -4.87
C LEU A 123 -0.16 -4.35 -4.04
N ASN A 124 -0.57 -4.59 -2.79
CA ASN A 124 0.00 -5.62 -1.93
C ASN A 124 -0.29 -7.04 -2.45
N ALA A 125 -1.50 -7.28 -2.96
CA ALA A 125 -1.82 -8.54 -3.64
C ALA A 125 -0.92 -8.76 -4.86
N THR A 126 -0.70 -7.73 -5.69
CA THR A 126 0.21 -7.80 -6.84
C THR A 126 1.66 -8.11 -6.42
N MET A 127 2.15 -7.53 -5.31
CA MET A 127 3.47 -7.86 -4.76
C MET A 127 3.56 -9.33 -4.29
N SER A 128 2.51 -9.83 -3.65
CA SER A 128 2.42 -11.23 -3.22
C SER A 128 2.45 -12.18 -4.43
N GLU A 129 1.72 -11.83 -5.50
CA GLU A 129 1.75 -12.58 -6.77
C GLU A 129 3.13 -12.58 -7.42
N LEU A 130 3.83 -11.44 -7.38
CA LEU A 130 5.18 -11.32 -7.93
C LEU A 130 6.19 -12.16 -7.13
N ALA A 131 6.08 -12.17 -5.79
CA ALA A 131 6.88 -13.04 -4.94
C ALA A 131 6.62 -14.52 -5.24
N ALA A 132 5.34 -14.92 -5.37
CA ALA A 132 4.95 -16.30 -5.71
C ALA A 132 5.45 -16.72 -7.10
N LEU A 133 5.39 -15.81 -8.08
CA LEU A 133 5.89 -16.04 -9.43
C LEU A 133 7.40 -16.34 -9.43
N LEU A 134 8.18 -15.53 -8.70
CA LEU A 134 9.61 -15.77 -8.55
C LEU A 134 9.92 -17.01 -7.69
N LEU A 135 9.08 -17.39 -6.73
CA LEU A 135 9.31 -18.65 -6.01
C LEU A 135 9.15 -19.86 -6.94
N ALA A 136 8.19 -19.80 -7.86
CA ALA A 136 7.93 -20.87 -8.82
C ALA A 136 9.00 -20.98 -9.92
N ASP A 137 9.53 -19.84 -10.38
CA ASP A 137 10.63 -19.78 -11.35
C ASP A 137 11.65 -18.70 -10.93
N PRO A 138 12.53 -19.01 -9.96
CA PRO A 138 13.45 -18.04 -9.37
C PRO A 138 14.34 -17.36 -10.38
N ALA A 139 14.76 -18.06 -11.42
CA ALA A 139 15.65 -17.51 -12.42
C ALA A 139 14.93 -16.81 -13.58
N ALA A 140 13.59 -16.70 -13.51
CA ALA A 140 12.73 -16.14 -14.56
C ALA A 140 13.10 -16.65 -15.96
N GLN A 141 13.38 -17.96 -16.08
CA GLN A 141 13.86 -18.56 -17.32
C GLN A 141 12.71 -18.93 -18.28
N SER A 142 11.50 -19.11 -17.76
CA SER A 142 10.34 -19.39 -18.59
C SER A 142 9.83 -18.13 -19.29
N PRO A 143 9.54 -18.19 -20.60
CA PRO A 143 8.87 -17.10 -21.31
C PRO A 143 7.55 -16.69 -20.68
N ASP A 144 6.80 -17.65 -20.10
CA ASP A 144 5.53 -17.37 -19.42
C ASP A 144 5.75 -16.60 -18.12
N THR A 145 6.81 -16.92 -17.36
CA THR A 145 7.21 -16.17 -16.17
C THR A 145 7.57 -14.74 -16.53
N LEU A 146 8.38 -14.54 -17.55
CA LEU A 146 8.78 -13.21 -18.01
C LEU A 146 7.58 -12.38 -18.49
N LYS A 147 6.63 -13.02 -19.18
CA LYS A 147 5.39 -12.37 -19.61
C LYS A 147 4.53 -11.96 -18.42
N ARG A 148 4.27 -12.89 -17.49
CA ARG A 148 3.46 -12.62 -16.30
C ARG A 148 4.10 -11.56 -15.41
N TRP A 149 5.42 -11.58 -15.28
CA TRP A 149 6.19 -10.55 -14.59
C TRP A 149 5.94 -9.17 -15.19
N ALA A 150 6.05 -9.03 -16.52
CA ALA A 150 5.84 -7.76 -17.20
C ALA A 150 4.41 -7.23 -16.99
N GLU A 151 3.42 -8.13 -17.04
CA GLU A 151 2.01 -7.79 -16.75
C GLU A 151 1.85 -7.29 -15.31
N LEU A 152 2.40 -8.01 -14.31
CA LEU A 152 2.31 -7.61 -12.90
C LEU A 152 3.00 -6.27 -12.63
N VAL A 153 4.16 -6.02 -13.23
CA VAL A 153 4.86 -4.73 -13.11
C VAL A 153 4.05 -3.60 -13.74
N GLU A 154 3.39 -3.83 -14.86
CA GLU A 154 2.48 -2.85 -15.46
C GLU A 154 1.28 -2.56 -14.55
N THR A 155 0.67 -3.59 -13.98
CA THR A 155 -0.41 -3.46 -12.99
C THR A 155 0.03 -2.66 -11.76
N MET A 156 1.21 -2.97 -11.19
CA MET A 156 1.75 -2.20 -10.05
C MET A 156 1.94 -0.72 -10.40
N ASN A 157 2.45 -0.41 -11.60
CA ASN A 157 2.64 0.96 -12.04
C ASN A 157 1.30 1.71 -12.19
N GLN A 158 0.26 1.04 -12.70
CA GLN A 158 -1.09 1.61 -12.81
C GLN A 158 -1.68 1.86 -11.42
N GLN A 159 -1.68 0.85 -10.55
CA GLN A 159 -2.14 0.95 -9.16
C GLN A 159 -1.39 2.05 -8.38
N SER A 160 -0.09 2.19 -8.60
CA SER A 160 0.71 3.25 -7.98
C SER A 160 0.29 4.66 -8.44
N GLN A 161 -0.05 4.83 -9.72
CA GLN A 161 -0.58 6.10 -10.23
C GLN A 161 -1.98 6.39 -9.70
N GLU A 162 -2.84 5.37 -9.63
CA GLU A 162 -4.18 5.49 -9.05
C GLU A 162 -4.11 5.86 -7.57
N LEU A 163 -3.20 5.25 -6.81
CA LEU A 163 -2.95 5.58 -5.42
C LEU A 163 -2.52 7.04 -5.26
N ALA A 164 -1.56 7.50 -6.08
CA ALA A 164 -1.12 8.89 -6.06
C ALA A 164 -2.27 9.87 -6.41
N ALA A 165 -3.14 9.49 -7.34
CA ALA A 165 -4.30 10.29 -7.70
C ALA A 165 -5.35 10.35 -6.57
N ALA A 166 -5.66 9.22 -5.93
CA ALA A 166 -6.56 9.14 -4.79
C ALA A 166 -6.04 9.96 -3.60
N GLU A 167 -4.73 9.88 -3.32
CA GLU A 167 -4.08 10.69 -2.29
C GLU A 167 -4.12 12.19 -2.60
N ALA A 168 -3.93 12.57 -3.87
CA ALA A 168 -4.07 13.96 -4.29
C ALA A 168 -5.51 14.46 -4.17
N GLU A 169 -6.51 13.63 -4.46
CA GLU A 169 -7.94 13.95 -4.25
C GLU A 169 -8.23 14.17 -2.77
N ALA A 170 -7.81 13.25 -1.89
CA ALA A 170 -7.93 13.41 -0.45
C ALA A 170 -7.25 14.69 0.04
N GLY A 171 -6.06 15.02 -0.49
CA GLY A 171 -5.35 16.26 -0.20
C GLY A 171 -6.13 17.52 -0.60
N LYS A 172 -6.83 17.52 -1.73
CA LYS A 172 -7.66 18.66 -2.17
C LYS A 172 -8.86 18.90 -1.25
N ILE A 173 -9.46 17.85 -0.69
CA ILE A 173 -10.58 17.97 0.25
C ILE A 173 -10.15 18.78 1.48
N VAL A 174 -8.92 18.59 1.93
CA VAL A 174 -8.36 19.31 3.08
C VAL A 174 -7.79 20.68 2.70
N GLY A 175 -7.16 20.79 1.52
CA GLY A 175 -6.53 22.02 1.02
C GLY A 175 -7.50 23.07 0.44
N GLY A 176 -8.75 22.70 0.13
CA GLY A 176 -9.77 23.59 -0.44
C GLY A 176 -10.29 24.71 0.47
N ASN A 177 -9.77 24.85 1.69
CA ASN A 177 -10.09 25.93 2.64
C ASN A 177 -9.08 27.09 2.63
N GLY A 178 -8.27 27.22 1.57
CA GLY A 178 -7.13 28.15 1.50
C GLY A 178 -7.11 29.18 0.36
N GLU A 179 -8.22 29.39 -0.35
CA GLU A 179 -8.38 30.51 -1.31
C GLU A 179 -9.57 31.40 -0.96
#